data_AF-A0A7S4T1M2-F1
#
_entry.id   AF-A0A7S4T1M2-F1
#
_cell.length_a   1.000
_cell.length_b   1.000
_cell.length_c   1.000
_cell.angle_alpha   90.00
_cell.angle_beta   90.00
_cell.angle_gamma   90.00
#
_symmetry.space_group_name_H-M   'P 1'
#
loop_
_entity.id
_entity.type
_entity.pdbx_description
1 polymer ?
#
loop_
_entity_poly.entity_id
_entity_poly.type
_entity_poly.pdbx_seq_one_letter_code
_entity_poly.pdbx_strand_id
1 'polypeptide(L)'
;SFCAPQPLFAPAVSPRQPGVLQLQALSSRDLAVMGSKSAESDNSTSEEDTEAAEGAGTGEDPLHEEYEPLEESIYGWAVSMIVRDAVWLNEGTAVPAHRVARILNSVFLMLLTNSLQAFLLLFVSRLLTAPAVVSIRRDYGTYEALMYPNHTTLTVNGFDRGIPGFRVEANFMKMDLDEQRDICQVPLSHPWYLISILFIWTLTCQIEMRAIFETAVRLLWRTPTVPSTKDVTKADEEQEHLVKVEGLTPVMKTVIGVFVLVPRTVMLLLLNYLGCRWLTATLGLGDVLLNGLALEFLVLLK
;
A
#
# COMPACT_ATOMS: atom_id res chain seq x y z
N SER A 1 -21.85 -20.66 -13.63
CA SER A 1 -20.85 -21.22 -12.69
C SER A 1 -20.91 -22.72 -12.83
N PHE A 2 -19.79 -23.37 -13.18
CA PHE A 2 -19.77 -24.80 -13.52
C PHE A 2 -19.76 -25.71 -12.30
N CYS A 3 -19.27 -25.20 -11.18
CA CYS A 3 -19.46 -25.83 -9.90
C CYS A 3 -20.84 -25.42 -9.41
N ALA A 4 -21.80 -26.33 -9.57
CA ALA A 4 -23.06 -26.22 -8.84
C ALA A 4 -22.70 -26.00 -7.36
N PRO A 5 -23.37 -25.09 -6.64
CA PRO A 5 -23.16 -24.96 -5.21
C PRO A 5 -23.38 -26.36 -4.63
N GLN A 6 -22.30 -27.01 -4.21
CA GLN A 6 -22.47 -28.13 -3.30
C GLN A 6 -23.32 -27.60 -2.17
N PRO A 7 -24.37 -28.32 -1.73
CA PRO A 7 -25.21 -27.87 -0.64
C PRO A 7 -24.33 -27.60 0.57
N LEU A 8 -23.96 -26.33 0.74
CA LEU A 8 -23.35 -25.79 1.94
C LEU A 8 -24.34 -26.17 3.05
N PHE A 9 -23.93 -27.07 3.93
CA PHE A 9 -24.74 -27.63 5.02
C PHE A 9 -25.75 -28.74 4.65
N ALA A 10 -25.26 -29.86 4.10
CA ALA A 10 -25.77 -31.14 4.60
C ALA A 10 -24.98 -31.46 5.88
N PRO A 11 -25.59 -31.46 7.08
CA PRO A 11 -24.88 -31.81 8.30
C PRO A 11 -24.38 -33.24 8.17
N ALA A 12 -23.06 -33.41 8.08
CA ALA A 12 -22.43 -34.70 8.28
C ALA A 12 -22.72 -35.13 9.71
N VAL A 13 -23.70 -36.01 9.90
CA VAL A 13 -23.96 -36.69 11.17
C VAL A 13 -22.78 -37.63 11.40
N SER A 14 -21.72 -37.11 12.00
CA SER A 14 -20.61 -37.90 12.52
C SER A 14 -21.03 -38.56 13.83
N PRO A 15 -20.83 -39.88 14.02
CA PRO A 15 -21.12 -40.53 15.28
C PRO A 15 -20.20 -39.98 16.37
N ARG A 16 -20.83 -39.39 17.41
CA ARG A 16 -20.19 -38.86 18.62
C ARG A 16 -19.19 -39.88 19.22
N GLN A 17 -17.92 -39.51 19.31
CA GLN A 17 -17.03 -40.04 20.34
C GLN A 17 -16.88 -38.99 21.46
N PRO A 18 -17.03 -39.37 22.75
CA PRO A 18 -16.72 -38.50 23.87
C PRO A 18 -15.23 -38.62 24.21
N GLY A 19 -14.48 -37.54 24.06
CA GLY A 19 -13.05 -37.49 24.39
C GLY A 19 -12.64 -36.09 24.81
N VAL A 20 -12.48 -35.92 26.11
CA VAL A 20 -11.98 -34.72 26.81
C VAL A 20 -10.50 -34.51 26.51
N LEU A 21 -10.08 -33.28 26.18
CA LEU A 21 -8.81 -32.72 26.66
C LEU A 21 -8.71 -31.20 26.46
N GLN A 22 -8.44 -30.53 27.57
CA GLN A 22 -8.00 -29.14 27.71
C GLN A 22 -6.58 -28.94 27.14
N LEU A 23 -6.28 -27.74 26.64
CA LEU A 23 -5.16 -26.87 27.09
C LEU A 23 -5.24 -25.54 26.32
N GLN A 24 -5.54 -24.45 27.02
CA GLN A 24 -4.61 -23.39 27.43
C GLN A 24 -4.22 -22.37 26.35
N ALA A 25 -4.81 -21.18 26.52
CA ALA A 25 -4.28 -19.84 26.31
C ALA A 25 -2.92 -19.70 25.61
N LEU A 26 -2.94 -19.04 24.45
CA LEU A 26 -1.87 -18.13 24.07
C LEU A 26 -2.46 -16.73 23.87
N SER A 27 -1.98 -15.85 24.74
CA SER A 27 -2.19 -14.41 24.77
C SER A 27 -1.99 -13.78 23.39
N SER A 28 -2.99 -13.06 22.89
CA SER A 28 -2.86 -12.11 21.78
C SER A 28 -3.11 -10.67 22.26
N ARG A 29 -2.91 -10.41 23.57
CA ARG A 29 -3.20 -9.11 24.20
C ARG A 29 -1.97 -8.23 24.45
N ASP A 30 -0.81 -8.60 23.93
CA ASP A 30 0.45 -7.85 24.11
C ASP A 30 1.01 -7.19 22.83
N LEU A 31 0.20 -7.04 21.78
CA LEU A 31 0.63 -6.41 20.51
C LEU A 31 -0.11 -5.10 20.15
N ALA A 32 -0.79 -4.48 21.12
CA ALA A 32 -1.45 -3.18 20.93
C ALA A 32 -1.17 -2.16 22.06
N VAL A 33 -0.01 -2.25 22.72
CA VAL A 33 0.46 -1.23 23.68
C VAL A 33 1.87 -0.77 23.28
N MET A 34 2.01 -0.26 22.06
CA MET A 34 3.10 0.63 21.66
C MET A 34 2.55 1.62 20.63
N GLY A 35 2.02 2.74 21.13
CA GLY A 35 1.48 3.80 20.28
C GLY A 35 0.57 4.79 21.00
N SER A 36 0.94 5.22 22.21
CA SER A 36 0.40 6.43 22.87
C SER A 36 1.09 6.60 24.21
N LYS A 37 2.27 7.23 24.18
CA LYS A 37 2.84 7.95 25.34
C LYS A 37 3.46 9.21 24.78
N SER A 38 2.64 10.25 24.65
CA SER A 38 3.10 11.63 24.59
C SER A 38 2.12 12.50 25.38
N ALA A 39 2.59 12.86 26.57
CA ALA A 39 2.34 14.11 27.29
C ALA A 39 0.91 14.67 27.29
N GLU A 40 0.12 14.17 28.24
CA GLU A 40 -0.95 14.96 28.85
C GLU A 40 -0.26 15.85 29.91
N SER A 41 0.06 17.08 29.51
CA SER A 41 0.56 18.12 30.40
C SER A 41 -0.65 18.85 30.96
N ASP A 42 -0.95 18.57 32.23
CA ASP A 42 -1.82 19.38 33.08
C ASP A 42 -1.32 20.84 33.05
N ASN A 43 -2.05 21.73 32.38
CA ASN A 43 -1.89 23.16 32.57
C ASN A 43 -3.18 23.69 33.22
N SER A 44 -3.08 23.90 34.52
CA SER A 44 -4.10 24.53 35.36
C SER A 44 -4.25 26.01 34.96
N THR A 45 -5.37 26.32 34.32
CA THR A 45 -5.80 27.68 34.03
C THR A 45 -6.24 28.37 35.32
N SER A 46 -5.45 29.33 35.79
CA SER A 46 -5.89 30.33 36.76
C SER A 46 -6.65 31.42 36.02
N GLU A 47 -7.93 31.55 36.34
CA GLU A 47 -8.79 32.69 35.99
C GLU A 47 -8.25 33.95 36.68
N GLU A 48 -7.84 34.94 35.90
CA GLU A 48 -7.67 36.31 36.39
C GLU A 48 -8.42 37.26 35.45
N ASP A 49 -9.54 37.76 35.97
CA ASP A 49 -10.41 38.76 35.35
C ASP A 49 -9.65 40.08 35.16
N THR A 50 -9.66 40.62 33.95
CA THR A 50 -9.52 42.08 33.76
C THR A 50 -10.34 42.54 32.56
N GLU A 51 -11.39 43.28 32.89
CA GLU A 51 -12.27 44.01 31.98
C GLU A 51 -11.60 45.23 31.31
N ALA A 52 -12.18 45.58 30.16
CA ALA A 52 -12.30 46.91 29.54
C ALA A 52 -11.11 47.45 28.72
N ALA A 53 -11.27 47.51 27.39
CA ALA A 53 -11.92 48.66 26.75
C ALA A 53 -11.96 48.52 25.21
N GLU A 54 -13.10 48.97 24.68
CA GLU A 54 -13.52 49.02 23.28
C GLU A 54 -12.50 49.62 22.29
N GLY A 55 -12.30 48.88 21.19
CA GLY A 55 -11.77 49.40 19.94
C GLY A 55 -12.36 48.57 18.79
N ALA A 56 -13.57 48.93 18.34
CA ALA A 56 -14.30 48.26 17.27
C ALA A 56 -13.63 48.48 15.89
N GLY A 57 -12.47 47.88 15.69
CA GLY A 57 -11.97 47.55 14.36
C GLY A 57 -12.46 46.15 14.04
N THR A 58 -13.23 45.99 12.97
CA THR A 58 -13.46 44.68 12.33
C THR A 58 -12.16 44.24 11.68
N GLY A 59 -11.15 43.94 12.50
CA GLY A 59 -9.97 43.22 12.08
C GLY A 59 -10.42 41.77 11.92
N GLU A 60 -10.58 41.34 10.67
CA GLU A 60 -10.65 39.92 10.38
C GLU A 60 -9.35 39.33 10.93
N ASP A 61 -9.45 38.61 12.05
CA ASP A 61 -8.31 37.90 12.62
C ASP A 61 -7.71 37.07 11.48
N PRO A 62 -6.40 37.21 11.20
CA PRO A 62 -5.76 36.42 10.16
C PRO A 62 -6.03 34.96 10.48
N LEU A 63 -6.79 34.29 9.61
CA LEU A 63 -7.16 32.89 9.77
C LEU A 63 -5.88 32.11 10.05
N HIS A 64 -5.75 31.65 11.29
CA HIS A 64 -4.60 30.89 11.74
C HIS A 64 -4.66 29.54 11.04
N GLU A 65 -4.00 29.41 9.90
CA GLU A 65 -3.92 28.17 9.15
C GLU A 65 -3.10 27.18 9.98
N GLU A 66 -3.79 26.18 10.56
CA GLU A 66 -3.15 25.14 11.36
C GLU A 66 -2.14 24.37 10.51
N TYR A 67 -0.90 24.29 10.98
CA TYR A 67 0.17 23.64 10.24
C TYR A 67 -0.03 22.13 10.22
N GLU A 68 -0.15 21.58 9.03
CA GLU A 68 -0.23 20.14 8.89
C GLU A 68 1.17 19.51 8.97
N PRO A 69 1.43 18.60 9.91
CA PRO A 69 2.72 17.96 10.03
C PRO A 69 3.04 17.12 8.79
N LEU A 70 4.33 17.08 8.43
CA LEU A 70 4.80 16.23 7.35
C LEU A 70 4.66 14.76 7.75
N GLU A 71 4.29 13.90 6.80
CA GLU A 71 4.17 12.45 7.03
C GLU A 71 5.44 11.89 7.71
N GLU A 72 5.27 11.13 8.79
CA GLU A 72 6.36 10.49 9.55
C GLU A 72 6.97 9.27 8.82
N SER A 73 7.25 9.42 7.53
CA SER A 73 7.84 8.39 6.67
C SER A 73 9.30 8.72 6.32
N ILE A 74 10.04 7.74 5.79
CA ILE A 74 11.40 7.96 5.25
C ILE A 74 11.39 9.06 4.18
N TYR A 75 10.27 9.20 3.45
CA TYR A 75 10.06 10.24 2.44
C TYR A 75 9.87 11.62 3.07
N GLY A 76 9.04 11.74 4.12
CA GLY A 76 8.90 13.00 4.86
C GLY A 76 10.22 13.42 5.52
N TRP A 77 10.97 12.45 6.06
CA TRP A 77 12.31 12.69 6.57
C TRP A 77 13.28 13.16 5.47
N ALA A 78 13.27 12.52 4.29
CA ALA A 78 14.10 12.94 3.17
C ALA A 78 13.76 14.35 2.68
N VAL A 79 12.47 14.68 2.56
CA VAL A 79 12.00 16.01 2.17
C VAL A 79 12.44 17.07 3.19
N SER A 80 12.21 16.83 4.49
CA SER A 80 12.61 17.77 5.54
C SER A 80 14.13 17.97 5.58
N MET A 81 14.92 16.93 5.37
CA MET A 81 16.39 17.02 5.27
C MET A 81 16.83 17.83 4.06
N ILE A 82 16.25 17.59 2.88
CA ILE A 82 16.56 18.32 1.64
C ILE A 82 16.26 19.81 1.82
N VAL A 83 15.09 20.15 2.35
CA VAL A 83 14.69 21.55 2.56
C VAL A 83 15.61 22.22 3.57
N ARG A 84 15.80 21.62 4.75
CA ARG A 84 16.61 22.20 5.83
C ARG A 84 18.08 22.36 5.45
N ASP A 85 18.72 21.32 4.93
CA ASP A 85 20.16 21.38 4.63
C ASP A 85 20.45 22.31 3.44
N ALA A 86 19.49 22.51 2.52
CA ALA A 86 19.63 23.47 1.43
C ALA A 86 19.51 24.93 1.87
N VAL A 87 18.63 25.24 2.83
CA VAL A 87 18.57 26.57 3.48
C VAL A 87 19.92 26.92 4.11
N TRP A 88 20.45 26.01 4.91
CA TRP A 88 21.75 26.18 5.57
C TRP A 88 22.92 26.28 4.59
N LEU A 89 22.90 25.57 3.47
CA LEU A 89 23.93 25.72 2.44
C LEU A 89 23.92 27.14 1.83
N ASN A 90 22.75 27.74 1.69
CA ASN A 90 22.61 29.08 1.12
C ASN A 90 22.96 30.22 2.10
N GLU A 91 22.78 29.99 3.41
CA GLU A 91 23.16 30.96 4.45
C GLU A 91 24.68 31.06 4.69
N GLY A 92 25.47 30.16 4.08
CA GLY A 92 26.93 30.22 4.14
C GLY A 92 27.53 29.58 5.39
N THR A 93 27.14 28.34 5.70
CA THR A 93 27.70 27.59 6.84
C THR A 93 29.21 27.33 6.73
N ALA A 94 29.89 27.30 7.88
CA ALA A 94 31.33 27.08 7.97
C ALA A 94 31.80 25.67 7.52
N VAL A 95 30.89 24.68 7.48
CA VAL A 95 31.23 23.27 7.18
C VAL A 95 30.30 22.67 6.09
N PRO A 96 30.36 23.17 4.84
CA PRO A 96 29.42 22.76 3.78
C PRO A 96 29.53 21.27 3.43
N ALA A 97 30.73 20.67 3.55
CA ALA A 97 30.96 19.27 3.23
C ALA A 97 30.10 18.31 4.08
N HIS A 98 29.93 18.59 5.38
CA HIS A 98 29.12 17.76 6.27
C HIS A 98 27.63 17.82 5.92
N ARG A 99 27.14 19.00 5.48
CA ARG A 99 25.74 19.18 5.03
C ARG A 99 25.46 18.42 3.73
N VAL A 100 26.37 18.55 2.75
CA VAL A 100 26.28 17.79 1.51
C VAL A 100 26.31 16.28 1.78
N ALA A 101 27.19 15.81 2.66
CA ALA A 101 27.25 14.40 3.05
C ALA A 101 25.93 13.91 3.67
N ARG A 102 25.25 14.73 4.49
CA ARG A 102 23.93 14.40 5.03
C ARG A 102 22.85 14.27 3.96
N ILE A 103 22.76 15.25 3.05
CA ILE A 103 21.82 15.19 1.92
C ILE A 103 22.08 13.93 1.08
N LEU A 104 23.35 13.66 0.74
CA LEU A 104 23.73 12.47 -0.01
C LEU A 104 23.37 11.19 0.74
N ASN A 105 23.58 11.12 2.06
CA ASN A 105 23.19 9.98 2.87
C ASN A 105 21.66 9.79 2.89
N SER A 106 20.89 10.86 3.02
CA SER A 106 19.42 10.79 2.97
C SER A 106 18.91 10.29 1.62
N VAL A 107 19.45 10.83 0.52
CA VAL A 107 19.12 10.39 -0.84
C VAL A 107 19.55 8.94 -1.06
N PHE A 108 20.74 8.56 -0.59
CA PHE A 108 21.23 7.19 -0.67
C PHE A 108 20.32 6.21 0.06
N LEU A 109 19.92 6.50 1.31
CA LEU A 109 19.00 5.67 2.09
C LEU A 109 17.66 5.50 1.37
N MET A 110 17.11 6.57 0.82
CA MET A 110 15.86 6.52 0.04
C MET A 110 16.01 5.70 -1.25
N LEU A 111 17.14 5.83 -1.97
CA LEU A 111 17.40 5.01 -3.15
C LEU A 111 17.59 3.54 -2.78
N LEU A 112 18.22 3.25 -1.64
CA LEU A 112 18.42 1.91 -1.13
C LEU A 112 17.08 1.25 -0.77
N THR A 113 16.19 1.96 -0.05
CA THR A 113 14.85 1.44 0.29
C THR A 113 14.01 1.21 -0.96
N ASN A 114 14.00 2.16 -1.90
CA ASN A 114 13.34 2.00 -3.20
C ASN A 114 13.88 0.79 -3.97
N SER A 115 15.20 0.59 -3.96
CA SER A 115 15.85 -0.54 -4.64
C SER A 115 15.50 -1.87 -3.98
N LEU A 116 15.45 -1.92 -2.65
CA LEU A 116 15.04 -3.12 -1.91
C LEU A 116 13.57 -3.46 -2.18
N GLN A 117 12.69 -2.47 -2.18
CA GLN A 117 11.27 -2.67 -2.51
C GLN A 117 11.12 -3.16 -3.97
N ALA A 118 11.87 -2.56 -4.91
CA ALA A 118 11.88 -3.01 -6.31
C ALA A 118 12.41 -4.43 -6.45
N PHE A 119 13.47 -4.78 -5.73
CA PHE A 119 14.02 -6.12 -5.68
C PHE A 119 12.98 -7.13 -5.18
N LEU A 120 12.29 -6.84 -4.08
CA LEU A 120 11.22 -7.70 -3.56
C LEU A 120 10.07 -7.86 -4.57
N LEU A 121 9.63 -6.78 -5.22
CA LEU A 121 8.60 -6.85 -6.28
C LEU A 121 9.03 -7.74 -7.45
N LEU A 122 10.29 -7.65 -7.87
CA LEU A 122 10.83 -8.51 -8.92
C LEU A 122 10.83 -9.99 -8.52
N PHE A 123 11.16 -10.28 -7.26
CA PHE A 123 11.09 -11.64 -6.71
C PHE A 123 9.66 -12.17 -6.65
N VAL A 124 8.72 -11.38 -6.15
CA VAL A 124 7.29 -11.76 -6.13
C VAL A 124 6.79 -12.04 -7.55
N SER A 125 7.10 -11.15 -8.50
CA SER A 125 6.69 -11.31 -9.90
C SER A 125 7.26 -12.58 -10.55
N ARG A 126 8.55 -12.85 -10.35
CA ARG A 126 9.24 -13.97 -11.01
C ARG A 126 9.05 -15.31 -10.31
N LEU A 127 9.10 -15.34 -8.98
CA LEU A 127 9.11 -16.58 -8.21
C LEU A 127 7.73 -16.99 -7.73
N LEU A 128 6.82 -16.05 -7.51
CA LEU A 128 5.47 -16.35 -7.00
C LEU A 128 4.44 -16.24 -8.12
N THR A 129 4.35 -15.07 -8.77
CA THR A 129 3.29 -14.80 -9.75
C THR A 129 3.44 -15.62 -11.03
N ALA A 130 4.64 -15.69 -11.61
CA ALA A 130 4.83 -16.39 -12.88
C ALA A 130 4.55 -17.91 -12.78
N PRO A 131 5.07 -18.65 -11.77
CA PRO A 131 4.74 -20.06 -11.61
C PRO A 131 3.26 -20.31 -11.30
N ALA A 132 2.64 -19.47 -10.44
CA ALA A 132 1.21 -19.57 -10.13
C ALA A 132 0.35 -19.44 -11.39
N VAL A 133 0.65 -18.45 -12.25
CA VAL A 133 -0.05 -18.25 -13.54
C VAL A 133 0.12 -19.44 -14.48
N VAL A 134 1.32 -20.05 -14.53
CA VAL A 134 1.56 -21.23 -15.37
C VAL A 134 0.82 -22.45 -14.84
N SER A 135 0.82 -22.65 -13.52
CA SER A 135 0.11 -23.77 -12.88
C SER A 135 -1.38 -23.72 -13.16
N ILE A 136 -2.03 -22.60 -12.82
CA ILE A 136 -3.49 -22.46 -13.01
C ILE A 136 -3.91 -22.58 -14.48
N ARG A 137 -3.05 -22.14 -15.42
CA ARG A 137 -3.31 -22.30 -16.87
C ARG A 137 -3.17 -23.74 -17.33
N ARG A 138 -2.25 -24.50 -16.76
CA ARG A 138 -2.08 -25.94 -17.05
C ARG A 138 -3.27 -26.73 -16.52
N ASP A 139 -3.67 -26.47 -15.29
CA ASP A 139 -4.79 -27.17 -14.64
C ASP A 139 -6.10 -26.88 -15.39
N TYR A 140 -6.33 -25.60 -15.73
CA TYR A 140 -7.47 -25.21 -16.54
C TYR A 140 -7.40 -25.72 -17.99
N GLY A 141 -6.20 -25.82 -18.58
CA GLY A 141 -6.02 -26.40 -19.91
C GLY A 141 -6.40 -27.88 -19.97
N THR A 142 -6.02 -28.64 -18.93
CA THR A 142 -6.39 -30.06 -18.78
C THR A 142 -7.91 -30.21 -18.66
N TYR A 143 -8.54 -29.34 -17.87
CA TYR A 143 -9.99 -29.26 -17.78
C TYR A 143 -10.67 -28.96 -19.13
N GLU A 144 -10.18 -27.96 -19.87
CA GLU A 144 -10.71 -27.59 -21.18
C GLU A 144 -10.57 -28.74 -22.19
N ALA A 145 -9.43 -29.42 -22.24
CA ALA A 145 -9.22 -30.58 -23.10
C ALA A 145 -10.24 -31.71 -22.83
N LEU A 146 -10.61 -31.92 -21.56
CA LEU A 146 -11.63 -32.90 -21.18
C LEU A 146 -13.06 -32.44 -21.55
N MET A 147 -13.37 -31.16 -21.38
CA MET A 147 -14.71 -30.61 -21.67
C MET A 147 -15.01 -30.51 -23.17
N TYR A 148 -13.98 -30.38 -24.02
CA TYR A 148 -14.09 -30.17 -25.46
C TYR A 148 -13.31 -31.22 -26.25
N PRO A 149 -13.79 -32.48 -26.28
CA PRO A 149 -13.06 -33.59 -26.92
C PRO A 149 -12.85 -33.30 -28.41
N ASN A 150 -11.60 -33.16 -28.85
CA ASN A 150 -11.20 -32.78 -30.21
C ASN A 150 -11.67 -31.38 -30.68
N HIS A 151 -12.12 -30.52 -29.76
CA HIS A 151 -12.63 -29.18 -30.07
C HIS A 151 -11.91 -28.10 -29.25
N THR A 152 -10.59 -28.23 -29.12
CA THR A 152 -9.72 -27.21 -28.51
C THR A 152 -8.85 -26.50 -29.56
N THR A 153 -8.42 -25.29 -29.21
CA THR A 153 -7.41 -24.53 -29.95
C THR A 153 -6.28 -24.13 -28.99
N LEU A 154 -5.05 -24.14 -29.47
CA LEU A 154 -3.90 -23.72 -28.67
C LEU A 154 -3.82 -22.20 -28.61
N THR A 155 -3.69 -21.66 -27.41
CA THR A 155 -3.38 -20.23 -27.21
C THR A 155 -1.96 -19.91 -27.68
N VAL A 156 -1.63 -18.62 -27.79
CA VAL A 156 -0.26 -18.14 -28.02
C VAL A 156 0.77 -18.67 -27.01
N ASN A 157 0.31 -19.14 -25.85
CA ASN A 157 1.15 -19.70 -24.79
C ASN A 157 1.14 -21.25 -24.76
N GLY A 158 0.52 -21.90 -25.75
CA GLY A 158 0.49 -23.36 -25.86
C GLY A 158 -0.50 -24.08 -24.94
N PHE A 159 -1.47 -23.37 -24.35
CA PHE A 159 -2.54 -23.98 -23.54
C PHE A 159 -3.81 -24.18 -24.35
N ASP A 160 -4.50 -25.30 -24.14
CA ASP A 160 -5.80 -25.63 -24.74
C ASP A 160 -6.92 -24.68 -24.32
N ARG A 161 -7.78 -24.31 -25.29
CA ARG A 161 -9.01 -23.54 -25.11
C ARG A 161 -10.14 -24.14 -25.93
N GLY A 162 -11.25 -24.43 -25.30
CA GLY A 162 -12.45 -24.93 -25.95
C GLY A 162 -13.05 -23.96 -26.95
N ILE A 163 -13.57 -24.52 -28.04
CA ILE A 163 -14.32 -23.79 -29.06
C ILE A 163 -15.78 -23.64 -28.58
N PRO A 164 -16.37 -22.43 -28.60
CA PRO A 164 -17.76 -22.22 -28.20
C PRO A 164 -18.73 -23.14 -28.96
N GLY A 165 -19.67 -23.75 -28.24
CA GLY A 165 -20.71 -24.64 -28.80
C GLY A 165 -20.42 -26.14 -28.73
N PHE A 166 -19.16 -26.56 -28.49
CA PHE A 166 -18.77 -27.99 -28.44
C PHE A 166 -18.54 -28.51 -27.02
N ARG A 167 -19.06 -27.81 -26.02
CA ARG A 167 -18.86 -28.14 -24.62
C ARG A 167 -19.72 -29.35 -24.22
N VAL A 168 -19.11 -30.39 -23.66
CA VAL A 168 -19.81 -31.57 -23.15
C VAL A 168 -19.74 -31.61 -21.62
N GLU A 169 -20.77 -31.07 -20.95
CA GLU A 169 -20.81 -30.96 -19.49
C GLU A 169 -20.74 -32.32 -18.77
N ALA A 170 -21.26 -33.38 -19.39
CA ALA A 170 -21.22 -34.74 -18.86
C ALA A 170 -19.79 -35.29 -18.70
N ASN A 171 -18.80 -34.72 -19.40
CA ASN A 171 -17.40 -35.11 -19.22
C ASN A 171 -16.82 -34.67 -17.88
N PHE A 172 -17.44 -33.68 -17.20
CA PHE A 172 -16.96 -33.25 -15.89
C PHE A 172 -17.03 -34.38 -14.85
N MET A 173 -18.07 -35.22 -14.93
CA MET A 173 -18.23 -36.39 -14.06
C MET A 173 -17.21 -37.51 -14.31
N LYS A 174 -16.45 -37.43 -15.41
CA LYS A 174 -15.39 -38.41 -15.73
C LYS A 174 -14.04 -38.05 -15.11
N MET A 175 -13.90 -36.81 -14.65
CA MET A 175 -12.71 -36.31 -13.96
C MET A 175 -12.65 -36.87 -12.53
N ASP A 176 -11.45 -37.02 -11.98
CA ASP A 176 -11.31 -37.46 -10.59
C ASP A 176 -11.90 -36.43 -9.61
N LEU A 177 -12.38 -36.88 -8.46
CA LEU A 177 -13.03 -36.01 -7.48
C LEU A 177 -12.09 -34.94 -6.93
N ASP A 178 -10.80 -35.23 -6.78
CA ASP A 178 -9.82 -34.25 -6.30
C ASP A 178 -9.56 -33.18 -7.37
N GLU A 179 -9.41 -33.55 -8.64
CA GLU A 179 -9.26 -32.58 -9.76
C GLU A 179 -10.50 -31.68 -9.91
N GLN A 180 -11.70 -32.26 -9.79
CA GLN A 180 -12.95 -31.48 -9.78
C GLN A 180 -12.95 -30.45 -8.66
N ARG A 181 -12.53 -30.84 -7.44
CA ARG A 181 -12.43 -29.95 -6.29
C ARG A 181 -11.45 -28.81 -6.56
N ASP A 182 -10.27 -29.12 -7.08
CA ASP A 182 -9.22 -28.13 -7.31
C ASP A 182 -9.64 -27.09 -8.36
N ILE A 183 -10.29 -27.51 -9.45
CA ILE A 183 -10.85 -26.61 -10.47
C ILE A 183 -11.99 -25.77 -9.90
N CYS A 184 -12.83 -26.35 -9.04
CA CYS A 184 -13.88 -25.61 -8.37
C CYS A 184 -13.37 -24.57 -7.38
N GLN A 185 -12.20 -24.79 -6.80
CA GLN A 185 -11.56 -23.85 -5.88
C GLN A 185 -10.79 -22.72 -6.57
N VAL A 186 -10.66 -22.74 -7.89
CA VAL A 186 -10.08 -21.61 -8.64
C VAL A 186 -10.90 -20.35 -8.39
N PRO A 187 -10.30 -19.21 -8.00
CA PRO A 187 -11.04 -18.00 -7.65
C PRO A 187 -11.96 -17.47 -8.77
N LEU A 188 -11.60 -17.71 -10.03
CA LEU A 188 -12.41 -17.35 -11.20
C LEU A 188 -13.76 -18.10 -11.27
N SER A 189 -13.87 -19.26 -10.60
CA SER A 189 -15.13 -20.00 -10.47
C SER A 189 -16.13 -19.28 -9.53
N HIS A 190 -15.63 -18.42 -8.64
CA HIS A 190 -16.39 -17.62 -7.68
C HIS A 190 -16.11 -16.12 -7.86
N PRO A 191 -16.54 -15.50 -8.98
CA PRO A 191 -16.12 -14.15 -9.37
C PRO A 191 -16.48 -13.09 -8.35
N TRP A 192 -17.61 -13.21 -7.65
CA TRP A 192 -18.00 -12.24 -6.60
C TRP A 192 -17.02 -12.22 -5.44
N TYR A 193 -16.56 -13.39 -4.98
CA TYR A 193 -15.57 -13.49 -3.91
C TYR A 193 -14.23 -12.87 -4.34
N LEU A 194 -13.77 -13.22 -5.54
CA LEU A 194 -12.54 -12.67 -6.11
C LEU A 194 -12.63 -11.14 -6.30
N ILE A 195 -13.74 -10.63 -6.82
CA ILE A 195 -13.97 -9.18 -7.00
C ILE A 195 -13.90 -8.46 -5.64
N SER A 196 -14.53 -9.01 -4.59
CA SER A 196 -14.46 -8.42 -3.25
C SER A 196 -13.03 -8.32 -2.74
N ILE A 197 -12.22 -9.37 -2.90
CA ILE A 197 -10.81 -9.34 -2.46
C ILE A 197 -9.98 -8.37 -3.29
N LEU A 198 -10.11 -8.40 -4.62
CA LEU A 198 -9.41 -7.47 -5.51
C LEU A 198 -9.80 -6.03 -5.24
N PHE A 199 -11.06 -5.78 -4.88
CA PHE A 199 -11.55 -4.47 -4.50
C PHE A 199 -10.93 -3.99 -3.19
N ILE A 200 -10.92 -4.82 -2.15
CA ILE A 200 -10.24 -4.52 -0.88
C ILE A 200 -8.76 -4.21 -1.13
N TRP A 201 -8.07 -5.07 -1.88
CA TRP A 201 -6.67 -4.85 -2.26
C TRP A 201 -6.44 -3.52 -2.99
N THR A 202 -7.31 -3.20 -3.95
CA THR A 202 -7.25 -1.93 -4.69
C THR A 202 -7.47 -0.75 -3.75
N LEU A 203 -8.43 -0.82 -2.82
CA LEU A 203 -8.67 0.23 -1.83
C LEU A 203 -7.46 0.46 -0.92
N THR A 204 -6.80 -0.62 -0.46
CA THR A 204 -5.56 -0.52 0.31
C THR A 204 -4.49 0.25 -0.47
N CYS A 205 -4.32 -0.06 -1.76
CA CYS A 205 -3.40 0.68 -2.62
C CYS A 205 -3.84 2.14 -2.85
N GLN A 206 -5.16 2.41 -2.90
CA GLN A 206 -5.68 3.77 -3.11
C GLN A 206 -5.48 4.69 -1.91
N ILE A 207 -5.56 4.17 -0.68
CA ILE A 207 -5.25 4.94 0.54
C ILE A 207 -3.82 5.50 0.44
N GLU A 208 -2.87 4.66 0.03
CA GLU A 208 -1.49 5.06 -0.17
C GLU A 208 -1.30 6.03 -1.34
N MET A 209 -2.02 5.80 -2.44
CA MET A 209 -1.97 6.68 -3.59
C MET A 209 -2.47 8.09 -3.23
N ARG A 210 -3.52 8.17 -2.41
CA ARG A 210 -4.06 9.42 -1.89
C ARG A 210 -3.05 10.14 -1.02
N ALA A 211 -2.36 9.46 -0.10
CA ALA A 211 -1.32 10.08 0.73
C ALA A 211 -0.16 10.66 -0.12
N ILE A 212 0.27 9.94 -1.16
CA ILE A 212 1.28 10.42 -2.12
C ILE A 212 0.76 11.64 -2.87
N PHE A 213 -0.49 11.59 -3.33
CA PHE A 213 -1.11 12.69 -4.08
C PHE A 213 -1.28 13.94 -3.22
N GLU A 214 -1.76 13.81 -1.99
CA GLU A 214 -1.89 14.93 -1.04
C GLU A 214 -0.53 15.56 -0.77
N THR A 215 0.52 14.74 -0.55
CA THR A 215 1.90 15.22 -0.40
C THR A 215 2.39 15.95 -1.66
N ALA A 216 2.11 15.40 -2.84
CA ALA A 216 2.48 16.02 -4.11
C ALA A 216 1.77 17.36 -4.33
N VAL A 217 0.47 17.42 -4.07
CA VAL A 217 -0.34 18.66 -4.14
C VAL A 217 0.18 19.71 -3.18
N ARG A 218 0.46 19.33 -1.93
CA ARG A 218 1.00 20.27 -0.94
C ARG A 218 2.36 20.82 -1.36
N LEU A 219 3.33 19.95 -1.60
CA LEU A 219 4.73 20.37 -1.84
C LEU A 219 4.96 20.98 -3.23
N LEU A 220 4.37 20.41 -4.28
CA LEU A 220 4.66 20.85 -5.65
C LEU A 220 3.73 21.98 -6.10
N TRP A 221 2.44 21.88 -5.77
CA TRP A 221 1.42 22.80 -6.28
C TRP A 221 1.05 23.92 -5.31
N ARG A 222 0.76 23.62 -4.03
CA ARG A 222 0.32 24.65 -3.07
C ARG A 222 1.46 25.50 -2.55
N THR A 223 2.62 24.92 -2.24
CA THR A 223 3.78 25.70 -1.78
C THR A 223 4.25 26.64 -2.89
N PRO A 224 4.31 27.96 -2.68
CA PRO A 224 4.74 28.91 -3.70
C PRO A 224 6.20 28.67 -4.10
N THR A 225 6.52 29.02 -5.34
CA THR A 225 7.89 28.89 -5.86
C THR A 225 8.67 30.16 -5.57
N VAL A 226 9.75 30.08 -4.79
CA VAL A 226 10.60 31.23 -4.45
C VAL A 226 11.90 31.21 -5.27
N PRO A 227 12.40 32.37 -5.75
CA PRO A 227 13.62 32.44 -6.55
C PRO A 227 14.89 32.29 -5.70
N SER A 228 14.82 32.63 -4.42
CA SER A 228 15.94 32.63 -3.48
C SER A 228 15.68 31.66 -2.34
N THR A 229 16.71 30.93 -1.91
CA THR A 229 16.61 29.98 -0.79
C THR A 229 16.46 30.69 0.56
N LYS A 230 16.74 32.00 0.64
CA LYS A 230 16.57 32.79 1.88
C LYS A 230 15.10 32.92 2.29
N ASP A 231 14.19 32.86 1.32
CA ASP A 231 12.74 33.04 1.54
C ASP A 231 12.02 31.68 1.71
N VAL A 232 12.77 30.59 1.87
CA VAL A 232 12.22 29.22 1.99
C VAL A 232 11.68 28.96 3.40
N THR A 233 12.33 29.51 4.43
CA THR A 233 11.95 29.30 5.83
C THR A 233 11.81 30.63 6.56
N LYS A 234 10.76 30.77 7.36
CA LYS A 234 10.69 31.77 8.42
C LYS A 234 10.73 31.07 9.77
N ALA A 235 11.52 31.62 10.68
CA ALA A 235 11.46 31.22 12.08
C ALA A 235 10.09 31.65 12.61
N ASP A 236 9.37 30.70 13.21
CA ASP A 236 8.13 31.03 13.90
C ASP A 236 8.49 31.70 15.23
N GLU A 237 8.03 32.93 15.45
CA GLU A 237 8.35 33.70 16.67
C GLU A 237 7.69 33.10 17.91
N GLU A 238 6.58 32.37 17.73
CA GLU A 238 5.83 31.77 18.85
C GLU A 238 6.34 30.37 19.21
N GLN A 239 6.98 29.67 18.27
CA GLN A 239 7.41 28.28 18.43
C GLN A 239 8.88 28.11 18.04
N GLU A 240 9.80 28.34 18.97
CA GLU A 240 11.27 28.30 18.76
C GLU A 240 11.81 27.00 18.11
N HIS A 241 11.02 25.92 18.10
CA HIS A 241 11.43 24.62 17.57
C HIS A 241 10.78 24.26 16.23
N LEU A 242 9.84 25.06 15.72
CA LEU A 242 9.13 24.76 14.49
C LEU A 242 9.58 25.68 13.36
N VAL A 243 10.05 25.05 12.27
CA VAL A 243 10.51 25.75 11.08
C VAL A 243 9.40 25.70 10.05
N LYS A 244 8.77 26.85 9.80
CA LYS A 244 7.74 26.99 8.78
C LYS A 244 8.36 27.09 7.39
N VAL A 245 7.95 26.20 6.48
CA VAL A 245 8.34 26.25 5.07
C VAL A 245 7.35 27.13 4.30
N GLU A 246 7.77 28.33 3.94
CA GLU A 246 6.90 29.27 3.20
C GLU A 246 6.96 29.08 1.69
N GLY A 247 8.07 28.57 1.16
CA GLY A 247 8.27 28.43 -0.28
C GLY A 247 9.31 27.38 -0.61
N LEU A 248 9.31 26.91 -1.86
CA LEU A 248 10.31 25.98 -2.38
C LEU A 248 10.93 26.50 -3.66
N THR A 249 12.23 26.31 -3.83
CA THR A 249 12.89 26.66 -5.10
C THR A 249 12.46 25.70 -6.21
N PRO A 250 12.49 26.10 -7.50
CA PRO A 250 12.15 25.22 -8.62
C PRO A 250 13.00 23.94 -8.66
N VAL A 251 14.28 24.07 -8.30
CA VAL A 251 15.22 22.94 -8.26
C VAL A 251 14.82 21.94 -7.18
N MET A 252 14.48 22.40 -5.97
CA MET A 252 13.98 21.53 -4.89
C MET A 252 12.71 20.79 -5.30
N LYS A 253 11.74 21.50 -5.89
CA LYS A 253 10.50 20.88 -6.39
C LYS A 253 10.78 19.80 -7.42
N THR A 254 11.72 20.05 -8.33
CA THR A 254 12.14 19.06 -9.33
C THR A 254 12.79 17.84 -8.69
N VAL A 255 13.70 18.04 -7.73
CA VAL A 255 14.36 16.94 -7.02
C VAL A 255 13.35 16.10 -6.23
N ILE A 256 12.46 16.74 -5.47
CA ILE A 256 11.41 16.05 -4.71
C ILE A 256 10.47 15.30 -5.66
N GLY A 257 9.99 15.95 -6.71
CA GLY A 257 9.11 15.32 -7.70
C GLY A 257 9.74 14.08 -8.34
N VAL A 258 10.95 14.23 -8.89
CA VAL A 258 11.60 13.19 -9.70
C VAL A 258 12.19 12.06 -8.87
N PHE A 259 12.81 12.35 -7.72
CA PHE A 259 13.52 11.35 -6.93
C PHE A 259 12.71 10.79 -5.75
N VAL A 260 11.67 11.48 -5.29
CA VAL A 260 10.87 11.07 -4.13
C VAL A 260 9.49 10.59 -4.59
N LEU A 261 8.72 11.46 -5.26
CA LEU A 261 7.29 11.20 -5.53
C LEU A 261 7.06 10.27 -6.72
N VAL A 262 7.78 10.46 -7.83
CA VAL A 262 7.62 9.62 -9.03
C VAL A 262 7.98 8.16 -8.76
N PRO A 263 9.14 7.81 -8.15
CA PRO A 263 9.48 6.42 -7.89
C PRO A 263 8.47 5.76 -6.95
N ARG A 264 8.04 6.46 -5.88
CA ARG A 264 7.02 5.97 -4.94
C ARG A 264 5.69 5.67 -5.66
N THR A 265 5.26 6.55 -6.56
CA THR A 265 4.04 6.36 -7.36
C THR A 265 4.16 5.16 -8.30
N VAL A 266 5.27 5.05 -9.04
CA VAL A 266 5.50 3.93 -9.97
C VAL A 266 5.52 2.60 -9.24
N MET A 267 6.19 2.53 -8.10
CA MET A 267 6.27 1.34 -7.25
C MET A 267 4.90 0.89 -6.77
N LEU A 268 4.05 1.81 -6.31
CA LEU A 268 2.69 1.52 -5.87
C LEU A 268 1.81 1.01 -7.02
N LEU A 269 1.91 1.61 -8.21
CA LEU A 269 1.17 1.16 -9.39
C LEU A 269 1.59 -0.25 -9.83
N LEU A 270 2.90 -0.53 -9.83
CA LEU A 270 3.43 -1.86 -10.13
C LEU A 270 2.98 -2.90 -9.09
N LEU A 271 3.03 -2.56 -7.80
CA LEU A 271 2.56 -3.42 -6.72
C LEU A 271 1.07 -3.73 -6.86
N ASN A 272 0.22 -2.73 -7.14
CA ASN A 272 -1.20 -2.94 -7.35
C ASN A 272 -1.46 -3.88 -8.54
N TYR A 273 -0.81 -3.63 -9.69
CA TYR A 273 -0.91 -4.48 -10.88
C TYR A 273 -0.47 -5.93 -10.61
N LEU A 274 0.69 -6.11 -9.98
CA LEU A 274 1.22 -7.43 -9.65
C LEU A 274 0.35 -8.15 -8.62
N GLY A 275 -0.18 -7.43 -7.63
CA GLY A 275 -1.09 -7.97 -6.63
C GLY A 275 -2.36 -8.51 -7.26
N CYS A 276 -3.02 -7.73 -8.14
CA CYS A 276 -4.19 -8.20 -8.88
C CYS A 276 -3.88 -9.46 -9.72
N ARG A 277 -2.74 -9.49 -10.40
CA ARG A 277 -2.31 -10.63 -11.21
C ARG A 277 -1.98 -11.86 -10.37
N TRP A 278 -1.39 -11.69 -9.20
CA TRP A 278 -1.01 -12.80 -8.33
C TRP A 278 -2.23 -13.39 -7.61
N LEU A 279 -3.12 -12.54 -7.08
CA LEU A 279 -4.35 -12.96 -6.43
C LEU A 279 -5.28 -13.74 -7.38
N THR A 280 -5.39 -13.29 -8.64
CA THR A 280 -6.17 -14.01 -9.66
C THR A 280 -5.56 -15.34 -10.09
N ALA A 281 -4.26 -15.53 -9.89
CA ALA A 281 -3.52 -16.74 -10.25
C ALA A 281 -3.37 -17.74 -9.10
N THR A 282 -3.91 -17.42 -7.92
CA THR A 282 -3.80 -18.28 -6.74
C THR A 282 -4.73 -19.49 -6.87
N LEU A 283 -4.23 -20.67 -6.49
CA LEU A 283 -5.02 -21.90 -6.39
C LEU A 283 -5.66 -21.93 -5.00
N GLY A 284 -6.95 -22.23 -4.91
CA GLY A 284 -7.63 -22.26 -3.62
C GLY A 284 -8.14 -20.90 -3.17
N LEU A 285 -9.38 -20.87 -2.65
CA LEU A 285 -9.97 -19.64 -2.12
C LEU A 285 -9.28 -19.16 -0.83
N GLY A 286 -8.84 -20.10 0.03
CA GLY A 286 -8.15 -19.77 1.29
C GLY A 286 -6.79 -19.10 1.06
N ASP A 287 -6.05 -19.57 0.06
CA ASP A 287 -4.73 -19.03 -0.27
C ASP A 287 -4.81 -17.62 -0.84
N VAL A 288 -5.92 -17.25 -1.51
CA VAL A 288 -6.12 -15.87 -1.99
C VAL A 288 -6.10 -14.89 -0.82
N LEU A 289 -6.74 -15.23 0.29
CA LEU A 289 -6.77 -14.36 1.47
C LEU A 289 -5.38 -14.25 2.10
N LEU A 290 -4.68 -15.37 2.26
CA LEU A 290 -3.31 -15.41 2.81
C LEU A 290 -2.33 -14.62 1.92
N ASN A 291 -2.43 -14.78 0.60
CA ASN A 291 -1.62 -14.02 -0.36
C ASN A 291 -1.97 -12.52 -0.35
N GLY A 292 -3.23 -12.17 -0.11
CA GLY A 292 -3.67 -10.78 0.08
C GLY A 292 -3.01 -10.13 1.30
N LEU A 293 -2.99 -10.82 2.44
CA LEU A 293 -2.29 -10.37 3.64
C LEU A 293 -0.77 -10.31 3.43
N ALA A 294 -0.19 -11.25 2.70
CA ALA A 294 1.22 -11.22 2.35
C ALA A 294 1.59 -9.97 1.52
N LEU A 295 0.73 -9.59 0.57
CA LEU A 295 0.88 -8.36 -0.22
C LEU A 295 0.76 -7.09 0.62
N GLU A 296 -0.07 -7.10 1.67
CA GLU A 296 -0.20 -5.97 2.61
C GLU A 296 1.14 -5.69 3.31
N PHE A 297 1.89 -6.72 3.72
CA PHE A 297 3.22 -6.51 4.30
C PHE A 297 4.19 -5.82 3.32
N LEU A 298 4.06 -6.04 2.02
CA LEU A 298 4.86 -5.34 1.01
C LEU A 298 4.43 -3.87 0.85
N VAL A 299 3.16 -3.57 1.07
CA VAL A 299 2.67 -2.18 1.13
C VAL A 299 3.20 -1.50 2.38
N LEU A 300 3.27 -2.18 3.51
CA LEU A 300 3.76 -1.62 4.78
C LEU A 300 5.28 -1.36 4.80
N LEU A 301 6.03 -1.99 3.90
CA LEU A 301 7.48 -1.80 3.76
C LEU A 301 7.76 -0.48 3.03
N LYS A 302 7.58 0.65 3.74
CA LYS A 302 7.83 2.02 3.28
C LYS A 302 8.79 2.77 4.19
#